data_AF-A0A9E8D4B2-F1
#
_entry.id   AF-A0A9E8D4B2-F1
#
_cell.length_a   1.000
_cell.length_b   1.000
_cell.length_c   1.000
_cell.angle_alpha   90.00
_cell.angle_beta   90.00
_cell.angle_gamma   90.00
#
_symmetry.space_group_name_H-M   'P 1'
#
loop_
_entity.id
_entity.type
_entity.pdbx_description
1 polymer ?
#
loop_
_entity_poly.entity_id
_entity_poly.type
_entity_poly.pdbx_seq_one_letter_code
_entity_poly.pdbx_strand_id
1 'polypeptide(L)'
;MLSKIMTALRGKANETGQAVVDSQALRILDQEIRDSENHLSQSKTELTRLMGQRQLNSNKADALESKIAELEKSAEAALDKGEEALAVEVAERMVALQDDLEAERAIVSEYDASIEKLRGAIRGTDNQLRQLKQQVSVVKATESAQKAQSAVAARHSGQNSAMSSAMESLERIKERQQLNSAQMQAADDMAAEESGSSLEARLKAAGVGGQNRKADDVLARLKAKKNAAQK
;
A
#
# COMPACT_ATOMS: atom_id res chain seq x y z
N MET A 1 -4.17 -3.98 -24.55
CA MET A 1 -5.56 -4.24 -24.99
C MET A 1 -6.61 -3.63 -24.05
N LEU A 2 -6.33 -3.55 -22.74
CA LEU A 2 -7.21 -2.92 -21.73
C LEU A 2 -7.57 -1.44 -22.00
N SER A 3 -6.66 -0.64 -22.58
CA SER A 3 -6.93 0.78 -22.88
C SER A 3 -7.94 0.99 -24.02
N LYS A 4 -8.06 0.03 -24.94
CA LYS A 4 -9.00 0.10 -26.07
C LYS A 4 -10.44 -0.23 -25.64
N ILE A 5 -10.60 -1.08 -24.61
CA ILE A 5 -11.90 -1.42 -24.00
C ILE A 5 -12.44 -0.21 -23.19
N MET A 6 -11.58 0.44 -22.41
CA MET A 6 -11.97 1.64 -21.65
C MET A 6 -12.34 2.84 -22.54
N THR A 7 -11.77 2.93 -23.75
CA THR A 7 -12.07 4.03 -24.69
C THR A 7 -13.36 3.78 -25.47
N ALA A 8 -13.71 2.53 -25.74
CA ALA A 8 -14.98 2.17 -26.39
C ALA A 8 -16.21 2.42 -25.48
N LEU A 9 -16.04 2.30 -24.16
CA LEU A 9 -17.08 2.57 -23.15
C LEU A 9 -17.49 4.04 -23.05
N ARG A 10 -16.64 4.99 -23.47
CA ARG A 10 -16.91 6.43 -23.33
C ARG A 10 -17.71 7.03 -24.50
N GLY A 11 -17.86 6.28 -25.60
CA GLY A 11 -18.33 6.83 -26.88
C GLY A 11 -19.79 6.55 -27.27
N LYS A 12 -20.51 5.63 -26.62
CA LYS A 12 -21.92 5.33 -26.96
C LYS A 12 -22.68 4.76 -25.76
N ALA A 13 -23.43 5.57 -25.04
CA ALA A 13 -24.57 5.09 -24.26
C ALA A 13 -25.58 6.20 -24.00
N ASN A 14 -26.69 6.16 -24.75
CA ASN A 14 -27.99 6.49 -24.17
C ASN A 14 -28.29 5.42 -23.09
N GLU A 15 -28.86 5.85 -21.98
CA GLU A 15 -28.91 5.23 -20.64
C GLU A 15 -29.57 3.84 -20.53
N THR A 16 -29.98 3.20 -21.63
CA THR A 16 -30.73 1.94 -21.60
C THR A 16 -29.90 0.70 -22.00
N GLY A 17 -28.64 0.87 -22.43
CA GLY A 17 -27.76 -0.23 -22.86
C GLY A 17 -26.62 -0.61 -21.89
N GLN A 18 -26.34 0.21 -20.86
CA GLN A 18 -25.18 0.04 -19.98
C GLN A 18 -25.28 -1.20 -19.06
N ALA A 19 -26.45 -1.47 -18.46
CA ALA A 19 -26.59 -2.52 -17.45
C ALA A 19 -26.29 -3.96 -17.94
N VAL A 20 -26.57 -4.26 -19.21
CA VAL A 20 -26.29 -5.61 -19.79
C VAL A 20 -24.80 -5.77 -20.11
N VAL A 21 -24.16 -4.72 -20.63
CA VAL A 21 -22.72 -4.72 -20.94
C VAL A 21 -21.88 -4.74 -19.65
N ASP A 22 -22.32 -4.05 -18.60
CA ASP A 22 -21.62 -3.97 -17.31
C ASP A 22 -21.65 -5.32 -16.55
N SER A 23 -22.77 -6.05 -16.58
CA SER A 23 -22.86 -7.37 -15.95
C SER A 23 -21.97 -8.43 -16.63
N GLN A 24 -21.84 -8.36 -17.95
CA GLN A 24 -20.96 -9.25 -18.72
C GLN A 24 -19.49 -8.89 -18.47
N ALA A 25 -19.15 -7.61 -18.33
CA ALA A 25 -17.82 -7.15 -17.99
C ALA A 25 -17.37 -7.63 -16.59
N LEU A 26 -18.26 -7.59 -15.59
CA LEU A 26 -17.98 -8.13 -14.25
C LEU A 26 -17.74 -9.64 -14.26
N ARG A 27 -18.50 -10.40 -15.05
CA ARG A 27 -18.30 -11.84 -15.20
C ARG A 27 -16.96 -12.17 -15.86
N ILE A 28 -16.57 -11.43 -16.90
CA ILE A 28 -15.25 -11.59 -17.54
C ILE A 28 -14.14 -11.28 -16.54
N LEU A 29 -14.30 -10.21 -15.76
CA LEU A 29 -13.32 -9.82 -14.75
C LEU A 29 -13.18 -10.85 -13.62
N ASP A 30 -14.29 -11.44 -13.16
CA ASP A 30 -14.26 -12.56 -12.20
C ASP A 30 -13.48 -13.76 -12.74
N GLN A 31 -13.67 -14.08 -14.03
CA GLN A 31 -12.96 -15.19 -14.66
C GLN A 31 -11.47 -14.89 -14.75
N GLU A 32 -11.10 -13.68 -15.19
CA GLU A 32 -9.70 -13.24 -15.25
C GLU A 32 -9.03 -13.26 -13.87
N ILE A 33 -9.75 -12.88 -12.81
CA ILE A 33 -9.28 -12.98 -11.42
C ILE A 33 -8.98 -14.44 -11.07
N ARG A 34 -9.91 -15.37 -11.37
CA ARG A 34 -9.72 -16.80 -11.07
C ARG A 34 -8.55 -17.41 -11.85
N ASP A 35 -8.42 -17.06 -13.12
CA ASP A 35 -7.32 -17.55 -13.96
C ASP A 35 -5.98 -16.99 -13.45
N SER A 36 -5.95 -15.72 -13.04
CA SER A 36 -4.80 -15.11 -12.39
C SER A 36 -4.45 -15.77 -11.04
N GLU A 37 -5.44 -16.17 -10.23
CA GLU A 37 -5.21 -16.95 -9.01
C GLU A 37 -4.57 -18.31 -9.30
N ASN A 38 -5.05 -19.00 -10.33
CA ASN A 38 -4.50 -20.29 -10.75
C ASN A 38 -3.04 -20.16 -11.20
N HIS A 39 -2.74 -19.15 -12.02
CA HIS A 39 -1.37 -18.85 -12.44
C HIS A 39 -0.46 -18.44 -11.28
N LEU A 40 -0.99 -17.68 -10.32
CA LEU A 40 -0.26 -17.32 -9.10
C LEU A 40 0.06 -18.55 -8.25
N SER A 41 -0.88 -19.50 -8.15
CA SER A 41 -0.67 -20.79 -7.47
C SER A 41 0.42 -21.61 -8.16
N GLN A 42 0.35 -21.75 -9.48
CA GLN A 42 1.40 -22.42 -10.28
C GLN A 42 2.77 -21.76 -10.09
N SER A 43 2.83 -20.43 -10.05
CA SER A 43 4.07 -19.67 -9.82
C SER A 43 4.65 -19.94 -8.43
N LYS A 44 3.81 -20.08 -7.40
CA LYS A 44 4.24 -20.45 -6.03
C LYS A 44 4.80 -21.88 -5.98
N THR A 45 4.21 -22.82 -6.72
CA THR A 45 4.73 -24.19 -6.87
C THR A 45 6.10 -24.18 -7.55
N GLU A 46 6.23 -23.42 -8.64
CA GLU A 46 7.51 -23.31 -9.37
C GLU A 46 8.61 -22.65 -8.52
N LEU A 47 8.26 -21.63 -7.72
CA LEU A 47 9.17 -21.05 -6.75
C LEU A 47 9.68 -22.10 -5.75
N THR A 48 8.79 -22.93 -5.23
CA THR A 48 9.15 -24.02 -4.31
C THR A 48 10.10 -25.01 -4.98
N ARG A 49 9.85 -25.35 -6.25
CA ARG A 49 10.71 -26.23 -7.05
C ARG A 49 12.12 -25.64 -7.22
N LEU A 50 12.22 -24.36 -7.56
CA LEU A 50 13.51 -23.66 -7.69
C LEU A 50 14.26 -23.63 -6.36
N MET A 51 13.57 -23.35 -5.25
CA MET A 51 14.17 -23.38 -3.91
C MET A 51 14.71 -24.77 -3.56
N GLY A 52 13.99 -25.84 -3.92
CA GLY A 52 14.47 -27.21 -3.76
C GLY A 52 15.74 -27.49 -4.57
N GLN A 53 15.77 -27.09 -5.83
CA GLN A 53 16.94 -27.28 -6.70
C GLN A 53 18.15 -26.48 -6.21
N ARG A 54 17.92 -25.24 -5.77
CA ARG A 54 18.94 -24.40 -5.11
C ARG A 54 19.52 -25.10 -3.89
N GLN A 55 18.67 -25.70 -3.05
CA GLN A 55 19.14 -26.40 -1.85
C GLN A 55 19.97 -27.63 -2.19
N LEU A 56 19.58 -28.40 -3.23
CA LEU A 56 20.36 -29.56 -3.67
C LEU A 56 21.77 -29.16 -4.12
N ASN A 57 21.90 -28.09 -4.91
CA ASN A 57 23.22 -27.62 -5.36
C ASN A 57 24.03 -26.99 -4.22
N SER A 58 23.37 -26.30 -3.28
CA SER A 58 24.02 -25.83 -2.04
C SER A 58 24.61 -27.01 -1.25
N ASN A 59 23.84 -28.08 -1.06
CA ASN A 59 24.33 -29.26 -0.33
C ASN A 59 25.52 -29.92 -1.04
N LYS A 60 25.54 -29.92 -2.38
CA LYS A 60 26.69 -30.42 -3.14
C LYS A 60 27.92 -29.54 -2.94
N ALA A 61 27.75 -28.22 -3.01
CA ALA A 61 28.83 -27.27 -2.73
C ALA A 61 29.40 -27.49 -1.33
N ASP A 62 28.55 -27.64 -0.31
CA ASP A 62 28.97 -27.89 1.07
C ASP A 62 29.74 -29.23 1.20
N ALA A 63 29.32 -30.26 0.46
CA ALA A 63 30.01 -31.55 0.42
C ALA A 63 31.38 -31.48 -0.27
N LEU A 64 31.49 -30.72 -1.37
CA LEU A 64 32.76 -30.46 -2.06
C LEU A 64 33.72 -29.69 -1.15
N GLU A 65 33.23 -28.65 -0.47
CA GLU A 65 34.01 -27.85 0.48
C GLU A 65 34.54 -28.71 1.65
N SER A 66 33.70 -29.59 2.20
CA SER A 66 34.12 -30.54 3.23
C SER A 66 35.22 -31.48 2.73
N LYS A 67 35.09 -32.00 1.51
CA LYS A 67 36.08 -32.90 0.91
C LYS A 67 37.41 -32.20 0.59
N ILE A 68 37.36 -30.94 0.16
CA ILE A 68 38.57 -30.10 -0.04
C ILE A 68 39.30 -29.94 1.30
N ALA A 69 38.58 -29.62 2.38
CA ALA A 69 39.18 -29.47 3.71
C ALA A 69 39.80 -30.76 4.26
N GLU A 70 39.22 -31.93 3.94
CA GLU A 70 39.82 -33.23 4.27
C GLU A 70 41.11 -33.50 3.48
N LEU A 71 41.13 -33.19 2.19
CA LEU A 71 42.32 -33.31 1.36
C LEU A 71 43.43 -32.33 1.78
N GLU A 72 43.07 -31.11 2.18
CA GLU A 72 44.02 -30.12 2.69
C GLU A 72 44.79 -30.66 3.90
N LYS A 73 44.08 -31.21 4.90
CA LYS A 73 44.70 -31.89 6.05
C LYS A 73 45.57 -33.08 5.65
N SER A 74 45.15 -33.81 4.60
CA SER A 74 45.90 -34.96 4.09
C SER A 74 47.20 -34.53 3.40
N ALA A 75 47.16 -33.43 2.66
CA ALA A 75 48.33 -32.82 2.03
C ALA A 75 49.32 -32.29 3.08
N GLU A 76 48.83 -31.57 4.09
CA GLU A 76 49.65 -31.12 5.23
C GLU A 76 50.36 -32.30 5.91
N ALA A 77 49.63 -33.38 6.21
CA ALA A 77 50.19 -34.57 6.84
C ALA A 77 51.20 -35.31 5.95
N ALA A 78 51.09 -35.22 4.62
CA ALA A 78 52.07 -35.76 3.68
C ALA A 78 53.35 -34.92 3.66
N LEU A 79 53.21 -33.59 3.65
CA LEU A 79 54.33 -32.65 3.74
C LEU A 79 55.11 -32.82 5.04
N ASP A 80 54.42 -32.97 6.17
CA ASP A 80 55.05 -33.20 7.49
C ASP A 80 55.90 -34.49 7.52
N LYS A 81 55.58 -35.47 6.65
CA LYS A 81 56.31 -36.73 6.51
C LYS A 81 57.40 -36.70 5.42
N GLY A 82 57.56 -35.57 4.72
CA GLY A 82 58.47 -35.42 3.60
C GLY A 82 58.00 -36.11 2.30
N GLU A 83 56.73 -36.51 2.23
CA GLU A 83 56.13 -37.16 1.06
C GLU A 83 55.64 -36.10 0.05
N GLU A 84 56.57 -35.27 -0.46
CA GLU A 84 56.23 -34.12 -1.31
C GLU A 84 55.48 -34.51 -2.60
N ALA A 85 55.85 -35.63 -3.23
CA ALA A 85 55.18 -36.11 -4.43
C ALA A 85 53.69 -36.44 -4.18
N LEU A 86 53.39 -37.04 -3.02
CA LEU A 86 52.02 -37.34 -2.61
C LEU A 86 51.24 -36.05 -2.31
N ALA A 87 51.88 -35.07 -1.66
CA ALA A 87 51.25 -33.78 -1.41
C ALA A 87 50.88 -33.04 -2.71
N VAL A 88 51.73 -33.12 -3.74
CA VAL A 88 51.45 -32.56 -5.08
C VAL A 88 50.23 -33.24 -5.71
N GLU A 89 50.15 -34.59 -5.68
CA GLU A 89 49.00 -35.32 -6.22
C GLU A 89 47.69 -34.94 -5.51
N VAL A 90 47.73 -34.78 -4.18
CA VAL A 90 46.57 -34.32 -3.40
C VAL A 90 46.18 -32.90 -3.79
N ALA A 91 47.15 -32.00 -3.97
CA ALA A 91 46.89 -30.62 -4.40
C ALA A 91 46.26 -30.55 -5.80
N GLU A 92 46.73 -31.35 -6.76
CA GLU A 92 46.11 -31.44 -8.09
C GLU A 92 44.65 -31.89 -8.01
N ARG A 93 44.35 -32.86 -7.14
CA ARG A 93 42.98 -33.30 -6.90
C ARG A 93 42.11 -32.25 -6.21
N MET A 94 42.69 -31.44 -5.31
CA MET A 94 42.00 -30.32 -4.68
C MET A 94 41.59 -29.26 -5.71
N VAL A 95 42.48 -28.93 -6.66
CA VAL A 95 42.17 -27.96 -7.73
C VAL A 95 40.94 -28.40 -8.52
N ALA A 96 40.87 -29.66 -8.95
CA ALA A 96 39.70 -30.16 -9.67
C ALA A 96 38.40 -30.05 -8.85
N LEU A 97 38.44 -30.30 -7.54
CA LEU A 97 37.27 -30.13 -6.67
C LEU A 97 36.92 -28.66 -6.42
N GLN A 98 37.91 -27.77 -6.41
CA GLN A 98 37.70 -26.33 -6.30
C GLN A 98 36.98 -25.78 -7.53
N ASP A 99 37.35 -26.24 -8.73
CA ASP A 99 36.67 -25.91 -9.98
C ASP A 99 35.20 -26.37 -9.95
N ASP A 100 34.93 -27.59 -9.51
CA ASP A 100 33.57 -28.12 -9.31
C ASP A 100 32.78 -27.31 -8.27
N LEU A 101 33.42 -26.92 -7.17
CA LEU A 101 32.81 -26.11 -6.11
C LEU A 101 32.41 -24.73 -6.63
N GLU A 102 33.28 -24.08 -7.40
CA GLU A 102 33.01 -22.78 -8.01
C GLU A 102 31.82 -22.87 -8.97
N ALA A 103 31.77 -23.93 -9.80
CA ALA A 103 30.66 -24.18 -10.71
C ALA A 103 29.32 -24.35 -9.96
N GLU A 104 29.28 -25.18 -8.90
CA GLU A 104 28.05 -25.39 -8.11
C GLU A 104 27.64 -24.09 -7.37
N ARG A 105 28.60 -23.31 -6.85
CA ARG A 105 28.33 -22.00 -6.22
C ARG A 105 27.77 -20.98 -7.21
N ALA A 106 28.27 -20.95 -8.45
CA ALA A 106 27.74 -20.10 -9.51
C ALA A 106 26.26 -20.45 -9.80
N ILE A 107 25.94 -21.74 -9.92
CA ILE A 107 24.57 -22.21 -10.12
C ILE A 107 23.66 -21.81 -8.94
N VAL A 108 24.14 -21.95 -7.70
CA VAL A 108 23.38 -21.49 -6.51
C VAL A 108 23.08 -20.00 -6.58
N SER A 109 24.05 -19.18 -7.00
CA SER A 109 23.86 -17.74 -7.18
C SER A 109 22.80 -17.40 -8.23
N GLU A 110 22.78 -18.11 -9.37
CA GLU A 110 21.76 -17.96 -10.40
C GLU A 110 20.36 -18.31 -9.90
N TYR A 111 20.25 -19.38 -9.11
CA TYR A 111 18.98 -19.73 -8.47
C TYR A 111 18.54 -18.67 -7.47
N ASP A 112 19.43 -18.14 -6.63
CA ASP A 112 19.11 -17.10 -5.65
C ASP A 112 18.56 -15.84 -6.33
N ALA A 113 19.19 -15.40 -7.43
CA ALA A 113 18.70 -14.28 -8.23
C ALA A 113 17.30 -14.56 -8.83
N SER A 114 17.08 -15.76 -9.35
CA SER A 114 15.81 -16.19 -9.95
C SER A 114 14.69 -16.28 -8.90
N ILE A 115 15.00 -16.82 -7.72
CA ILE A 115 14.09 -16.94 -6.56
C ILE A 115 13.65 -15.56 -6.10
N GLU A 116 14.57 -14.60 -5.94
CA GLU A 116 14.23 -13.25 -5.50
C GLU A 116 13.35 -12.51 -6.52
N LYS A 117 13.67 -12.63 -7.81
CA LYS A 117 12.84 -12.06 -8.88
C LYS A 117 11.43 -12.63 -8.86
N LEU A 118 11.30 -13.96 -8.73
CA LEU A 118 10.00 -14.63 -8.70
C LEU A 118 9.20 -14.30 -7.44
N ARG A 119 9.84 -14.22 -6.27
CA ARG A 119 9.22 -13.73 -5.02
C ARG A 119 8.68 -12.32 -5.15
N GLY A 120 9.44 -11.43 -5.79
CA GLY A 120 9.02 -10.06 -6.06
C GLY A 120 7.76 -10.04 -6.94
N ALA A 121 7.78 -10.76 -8.06
CA ALA A 121 6.65 -10.86 -8.98
C ALA A 121 5.40 -11.45 -8.29
N ILE A 122 5.54 -12.56 -7.56
CA ILE A 122 4.43 -13.20 -6.82
C ILE A 122 3.80 -12.21 -5.82
N ARG A 123 4.60 -11.49 -5.04
CA ARG A 123 4.09 -10.50 -4.08
C ARG A 123 3.36 -9.35 -4.78
N GLY A 124 3.91 -8.85 -5.87
CA GLY A 124 3.27 -7.81 -6.69
C GLY A 124 1.90 -8.25 -7.20
N THR A 125 1.83 -9.42 -7.82
CA THR A 125 0.59 -9.99 -8.36
C THR A 125 -0.42 -10.31 -7.27
N ASP A 126 -0.01 -10.88 -6.13
CA ASP A 126 -0.91 -11.18 -4.99
C ASP A 126 -1.58 -9.89 -4.47
N ASN A 127 -0.81 -8.80 -4.33
CA ASN A 127 -1.33 -7.50 -3.91
C ASN A 127 -2.31 -6.90 -4.92
N GLN A 128 -1.96 -6.91 -6.20
CA GLN A 128 -2.84 -6.41 -7.28
C GLN A 128 -4.14 -7.20 -7.33
N LEU A 129 -4.07 -8.53 -7.20
CA LEU A 129 -5.24 -9.40 -7.22
C LEU A 129 -6.17 -9.16 -6.03
N ARG A 130 -5.61 -8.93 -4.83
CA ARG A 130 -6.39 -8.54 -3.64
C ARG A 130 -7.13 -7.23 -3.85
N GLN A 131 -6.45 -6.21 -4.37
CA GLN A 131 -7.07 -4.91 -4.67
C GLN A 131 -8.17 -5.05 -5.71
N LEU A 132 -7.92 -5.80 -6.79
CA LEU A 132 -8.89 -6.01 -7.86
C LEU A 132 -10.15 -6.73 -7.34
N LYS A 133 -9.99 -7.79 -6.53
CA LYS A 133 -11.11 -8.47 -5.88
C LYS A 133 -11.93 -7.55 -4.99
N GLN A 134 -11.28 -6.69 -4.20
CA GLN A 134 -11.97 -5.73 -3.36
C GLN A 134 -12.78 -4.73 -4.21
N GLN A 135 -12.19 -4.21 -5.28
CA GLN A 135 -12.89 -3.30 -6.21
C GLN A 135 -14.10 -3.99 -6.84
N VAL A 136 -13.95 -5.22 -7.33
CA VAL A 136 -15.06 -6.01 -7.89
C VAL A 136 -16.16 -6.24 -6.85
N SER A 137 -15.79 -6.53 -5.59
CA SER A 137 -16.76 -6.72 -4.51
C SER A 137 -17.56 -5.44 -4.22
N VAL A 138 -16.90 -4.28 -4.19
CA VAL A 138 -17.57 -2.98 -4.02
C VAL A 138 -18.53 -2.71 -5.17
N VAL A 139 -18.08 -2.90 -6.42
CA VAL A 139 -18.94 -2.67 -7.60
C VAL A 139 -20.17 -3.58 -7.58
N LYS A 140 -20.01 -4.87 -7.26
CA LYS A 140 -21.15 -5.80 -7.12
C LYS A 140 -22.11 -5.39 -6.00
N ALA A 141 -21.59 -4.92 -4.87
CA ALA A 141 -22.42 -4.44 -3.77
C ALA A 141 -23.23 -3.20 -4.18
N THR A 142 -22.60 -2.25 -4.88
CA THR A 142 -23.28 -1.07 -5.43
C THR A 142 -24.34 -1.44 -6.45
N GLU A 143 -24.05 -2.36 -7.38
CA GLU A 143 -25.02 -2.84 -8.38
C GLU A 143 -26.24 -3.52 -7.70
N SER A 144 -25.99 -4.33 -6.67
CA SER A 144 -27.05 -4.98 -5.89
C SER A 144 -27.93 -3.96 -5.16
N ALA A 145 -27.32 -2.95 -4.52
CA ALA A 145 -28.04 -1.86 -3.85
C ALA A 145 -28.92 -1.06 -4.83
N GLN A 146 -28.39 -0.72 -6.02
CA GLN A 146 -29.14 -0.03 -7.06
C GLN A 146 -30.33 -0.86 -7.58
N LYS A 147 -30.14 -2.17 -7.79
CA LYS A 147 -31.24 -3.08 -8.16
C LYS A 147 -32.32 -3.15 -7.08
N ALA A 148 -31.92 -3.24 -5.81
CA ALA A 148 -32.86 -3.24 -4.69
C ALA A 148 -33.66 -1.92 -4.61
N GLN A 149 -32.98 -0.77 -4.74
CA GLN A 149 -33.62 0.55 -4.79
C GLN A 149 -34.62 0.65 -5.96
N SER A 150 -34.22 0.19 -7.15
CA SER A 150 -35.09 0.18 -8.33
C SER A 150 -36.34 -0.70 -8.13
N ALA A 151 -36.18 -1.87 -7.51
CA ALA A 151 -37.28 -2.77 -7.19
C ALA A 151 -38.25 -2.17 -6.15
N VAL A 152 -37.73 -1.45 -5.15
CA VAL A 152 -38.56 -0.74 -4.16
C VAL A 152 -39.31 0.42 -4.81
N ALA A 153 -38.64 1.24 -5.63
CA ALA A 153 -39.27 2.35 -6.35
C ALA A 153 -40.38 1.86 -7.30
N ALA A 154 -40.13 0.77 -8.04
CA ALA A 154 -41.13 0.14 -8.91
C ALA A 154 -42.32 -0.46 -8.14
N ARG A 155 -42.12 -0.90 -6.89
CA ARG A 155 -43.20 -1.37 -6.00
C ARG A 155 -44.00 -0.22 -5.40
N HIS A 156 -43.40 0.96 -5.22
CA HIS A 156 -44.08 2.13 -4.64
C HIS A 156 -44.73 3.06 -5.68
N SER A 157 -44.33 2.99 -6.95
CA SER A 157 -44.96 3.76 -8.05
C SER A 157 -46.40 3.34 -8.37
N GLY A 158 -46.86 2.18 -7.89
CA GLY A 158 -48.21 1.66 -8.14
C GLY A 158 -49.26 1.99 -7.06
N GLN A 159 -48.87 2.42 -5.86
CA GLN A 159 -49.81 2.46 -4.70
C GLN A 159 -49.71 3.69 -3.78
N ASN A 160 -48.78 4.64 -3.94
CA ASN A 160 -48.55 5.64 -2.88
C ASN A 160 -48.15 7.07 -3.31
N SER A 161 -48.63 7.56 -4.45
CA SER A 161 -48.25 8.88 -5.00
C SER A 161 -48.50 10.06 -4.05
N ALA A 162 -49.50 9.98 -3.16
CA ALA A 162 -49.87 11.07 -2.25
C ALA A 162 -49.09 11.07 -0.92
N MET A 163 -48.64 9.91 -0.43
CA MET A 163 -47.90 9.82 0.83
C MET A 163 -46.39 10.00 0.60
N SER A 164 -45.88 9.56 -0.56
CA SER A 164 -44.51 9.82 -0.99
C SER A 164 -44.24 11.30 -1.21
N SER A 165 -45.16 12.06 -1.82
CA SER A 165 -45.02 13.51 -1.99
C SER A 165 -44.99 14.26 -0.65
N ALA A 166 -45.71 13.76 0.36
CA ALA A 166 -45.72 14.35 1.70
C ALA A 166 -44.42 14.05 2.46
N MET A 167 -43.91 12.82 2.40
CA MET A 167 -42.63 12.44 3.02
C MET A 167 -41.43 13.10 2.33
N GLU A 168 -41.43 13.18 1.00
CA GLU A 168 -40.39 13.89 0.24
C GLU A 168 -40.42 15.40 0.51
N SER A 169 -41.61 15.98 0.72
CA SER A 169 -41.73 17.37 1.18
C SER A 169 -41.20 17.55 2.60
N LEU A 170 -41.41 16.58 3.50
CA LEU A 170 -40.90 16.62 4.86
C LEU A 170 -39.36 16.52 4.89
N GLU A 171 -38.78 15.62 4.09
CA GLU A 171 -37.32 15.47 3.99
C GLU A 171 -36.68 16.72 3.36
N ARG A 172 -37.28 17.30 2.32
CA ARG A 172 -36.85 18.62 1.77
C ARG A 172 -36.91 19.74 2.80
N ILE A 173 -37.96 19.78 3.63
CA ILE A 173 -38.08 20.78 4.70
C ILE A 173 -36.97 20.58 5.74
N LYS A 174 -36.66 19.34 6.10
CA LYS A 174 -35.62 18.99 7.07
C LYS A 174 -34.22 19.27 6.56
N GLU A 175 -33.92 18.92 5.30
CA GLU A 175 -32.65 19.27 4.64
C GLU A 175 -32.49 20.79 4.55
N ARG A 176 -33.54 21.53 4.21
CA ARG A 176 -33.50 23.00 4.20
C ARG A 176 -33.26 23.59 5.60
N GLN A 177 -33.81 22.98 6.64
CA GLN A 177 -33.56 23.39 8.03
C GLN A 177 -32.12 23.10 8.46
N GLN A 178 -31.58 21.92 8.12
CA GLN A 178 -30.18 21.57 8.42
C GLN A 178 -29.19 22.44 7.64
N LEU A 179 -29.48 22.74 6.37
CA LEU A 179 -28.65 23.61 5.55
C LEU A 179 -28.69 25.05 6.09
N ASN A 180 -29.86 25.55 6.49
CA ASN A 180 -29.96 26.86 7.14
C ASN A 180 -29.20 26.90 8.48
N SER A 181 -29.26 25.85 9.31
CA SER A 181 -28.50 25.82 10.56
C SER A 181 -27.00 25.78 10.32
N ALA A 182 -26.55 24.98 9.33
CA ALA A 182 -25.14 24.91 8.96
C ALA A 182 -24.64 26.22 8.35
N GLN A 183 -25.47 26.90 7.54
CA GLN A 183 -25.16 28.24 7.02
C GLN A 183 -25.12 29.29 8.11
N MET A 184 -26.02 29.23 9.10
CA MET A 184 -26.01 30.16 10.24
C MET A 184 -24.76 29.97 11.09
N GLN A 185 -24.37 28.71 11.35
CA GLN A 185 -23.14 28.40 12.07
C GLN A 185 -21.89 28.82 11.27
N ALA A 186 -21.87 28.61 9.95
CA ALA A 186 -20.80 29.10 9.10
C ALA A 186 -20.76 30.63 9.03
N ALA A 187 -21.91 31.32 9.10
CA ALA A 187 -21.98 32.77 9.17
C ALA A 187 -21.47 33.31 10.52
N ASP A 188 -21.77 32.62 11.62
CA ASP A 188 -21.22 32.92 12.95
C ASP A 188 -19.69 32.71 12.96
N ASP A 189 -19.20 31.62 12.36
CA ASP A 189 -17.77 31.34 12.21
C ASP A 189 -17.09 32.40 11.32
N MET A 190 -17.71 32.81 10.20
CA MET A 190 -17.22 33.89 9.34
C MET A 190 -17.24 35.24 10.04
N ALA A 191 -18.26 35.56 10.84
CA ALA A 191 -18.31 36.78 11.64
C ALA A 191 -17.23 36.78 12.74
N ALA A 192 -16.93 35.61 13.32
CA ALA A 192 -15.81 35.45 14.24
C ALA A 192 -14.45 35.65 13.52
N GLU A 193 -14.30 35.19 12.28
CA GLU A 193 -13.12 35.42 11.45
C GLU A 193 -12.97 36.89 11.00
N GLU A 194 -14.06 37.56 10.60
CA GLU A 194 -14.06 38.99 10.22
C GLU A 194 -13.87 39.93 11.40
N SER A 195 -14.20 39.51 12.63
CA SER A 195 -14.03 40.32 13.85
C SER A 195 -12.57 40.61 14.25
N GLY A 196 -11.58 40.21 13.43
CA GLY A 196 -10.17 40.58 13.60
C GLY A 196 -9.44 39.89 14.76
N SER A 197 -10.13 39.07 15.55
CA SER A 197 -9.56 38.40 16.74
C SER A 197 -8.52 37.31 16.41
N SER A 198 -8.58 36.75 15.20
CA SER A 198 -7.70 35.63 14.78
C SER A 198 -6.28 36.09 14.40
N LEU A 199 -6.12 37.29 13.81
CA LEU A 199 -4.82 37.82 13.42
C LEU A 199 -4.04 38.28 14.66
N GLU A 200 -4.70 38.96 15.60
CA GLU A 200 -4.08 39.47 16.82
C GLU A 200 -3.70 38.36 17.81
N ALA A 201 -4.50 37.29 17.88
CA ALA A 201 -4.16 36.06 18.61
C ALA A 201 -2.97 35.31 17.99
N ARG A 202 -2.89 35.24 16.65
CA ARG A 202 -1.78 34.59 15.93
C ARG A 202 -0.48 35.40 16.01
N LEU A 203 -0.55 36.74 15.96
CA LEU A 203 0.60 37.64 16.12
C LEU A 203 1.15 37.60 17.56
N LYS A 204 0.28 37.47 18.57
CA LYS A 204 0.67 37.30 19.98
C LYS A 204 1.30 35.93 20.26
N ALA A 205 0.78 34.85 19.65
CA ALA A 205 1.34 33.51 19.77
C ALA A 205 2.69 33.37 19.03
N ALA A 206 2.89 34.08 17.92
CA ALA A 206 4.14 34.11 17.16
C ALA A 206 5.20 35.07 17.76
N GLY A 207 4.89 35.79 18.83
CA GLY A 207 5.80 36.77 19.46
C GLY A 207 6.09 38.01 18.62
N VAL A 208 5.34 38.23 17.53
CA VAL A 208 5.52 39.35 16.60
C VAL A 208 4.32 40.29 16.74
N GLY A 209 4.37 41.12 17.77
CA GLY A 209 3.35 42.14 18.05
C GLY A 209 3.87 43.08 19.12
N GLY A 210 4.28 44.28 18.71
CA GLY A 210 5.15 45.16 19.46
C GLY A 210 4.59 45.68 20.78
N GLN A 211 5.45 45.63 21.80
CA GLN A 211 5.64 46.62 22.87
C GLN A 211 4.37 47.16 23.56
N ASN A 212 3.96 46.49 24.64
CA ASN A 212 3.30 47.19 25.74
C ASN A 212 4.32 47.73 26.76
N ARG A 213 5.32 48.47 26.26
CA ARG A 213 6.30 49.23 27.07
C ARG A 213 5.65 50.30 27.97
N LYS A 214 4.32 50.46 27.96
CA LYS A 214 3.64 51.48 28.77
C LYS A 214 3.20 51.00 30.15
N ALA A 215 3.02 49.70 30.39
CA ALA A 215 2.57 49.21 31.70
C ALA A 215 3.73 49.15 32.71
N ASP A 216 4.89 48.64 32.29
CA ASP A 216 6.08 48.53 33.15
C ASP A 216 6.68 49.89 33.48
N ASP A 217 6.69 50.83 32.53
CA ASP A 217 7.14 52.21 32.75
C ASP A 217 6.22 52.98 33.72
N VAL A 218 4.90 52.73 33.67
CA VAL A 218 3.94 53.33 34.62
C VAL A 218 4.08 52.71 36.00
N LEU A 219 4.35 51.40 36.11
CA LEU A 219 4.58 50.72 37.38
C LEU A 219 5.90 51.17 38.04
N ALA A 220 6.96 51.37 37.24
CA ALA A 220 8.23 51.92 37.70
C ALA A 220 8.07 53.37 38.20
N ARG A 221 7.32 54.21 37.46
CA ARG A 221 7.01 55.60 37.87
C ARG A 221 6.17 55.66 39.14
N LEU A 222 5.20 54.76 39.31
CA LEU A 222 4.37 54.69 40.52
C LEU A 222 5.15 54.20 41.74
N LYS A 223 6.03 53.20 41.58
CA LYS A 223 6.92 52.73 42.65
C LYS A 223 7.93 53.80 43.07
N ALA A 224 8.50 54.53 42.12
CA ALA A 224 9.40 55.65 42.41
C ALA A 224 8.68 56.78 43.18
N LYS A 225 7.43 57.10 42.81
CA LYS A 225 6.62 58.12 43.50
C LYS A 225 6.21 57.68 44.92
N LYS A 226 5.97 56.38 45.15
CA LYS A 226 5.67 55.83 46.48
C LYS A 226 6.89 55.86 47.42
N ASN A 227 8.08 55.58 46.90
CA ASN A 227 9.33 55.62 47.69
C ASN A 227 9.82 57.05 48.00
N ALA A 228 9.41 58.06 47.22
CA ALA A 228 9.71 59.47 47.48
C ALA A 228 8.77 60.13 48.49
N ALA A 229 7.63 59.52 48.83
CA ALA A 229 6.66 60.02 49.80
C ALA A 229 6.77 59.34 51.19
N GLN A 230 7.78 58.49 51.40
CA GLN A 230 8.10 57.83 52.67
C GLN A 230 9.50 58.18 53.20
N LYS A 231 10.08 59.27 52.71
CA LYS A 231 11.18 60.01 53.35
C LYS A 231 10.64 61.36 53.80
#